data_AF-A0A2U7P1P2-F1
#
_entry.id   AF-A0A2U7P1P2-F1
#
_cell.length_a   1.000
_cell.length_b   1.000
_cell.length_c   1.000
_cell.angle_alpha   90.00
_cell.angle_beta   90.00
_cell.angle_gamma   90.00
#
_symmetry.space_group_name_H-M   'P 1'
#
loop_
_entity.id
_entity.type
_entity.pdbx_description
1 polymer ?
#
loop_
_entity_poly.entity_id
_entity_poly.type
_entity_poly.pdbx_seq_one_letter_code
_entity_poly.pdbx_strand_id
1 'polypeptide(L)'
;MGFKEYLENCRKSKKCRIWIISILMVIVLFLIFFGKKFTLFLWIIFVLLAVALGLEGFNYDVDLGKLWQTGNYKESRVESVKDKNGNTIRLIGECVKADVNCNNFKTRGEAQKVYDNCMAEIQKNNPTITDPKKLDIYGLDRDKDGLACENLPKGK
;
A
#
# COMPACT_ATOMS: atom_id res chain seq x y z
N MET A 1 -3.22 -34.66 1.13
CA MET A 1 -2.99 -33.32 0.57
C MET A 1 -1.70 -33.37 -0.23
N GLY A 2 -1.75 -33.11 -1.53
CA GLY A 2 -0.59 -33.30 -2.41
C GLY A 2 0.51 -32.27 -2.17
N PHE A 3 1.77 -32.61 -2.42
CA PHE A 3 2.90 -31.67 -2.28
C PHE A 3 2.70 -30.37 -3.10
N LYS A 4 2.10 -30.48 -4.30
CA LYS A 4 1.75 -29.32 -5.14
C LYS A 4 0.73 -28.40 -4.50
N GLU A 5 -0.32 -28.97 -3.90
CA GLU A 5 -1.39 -28.24 -3.23
C GLU A 5 -0.88 -27.54 -1.95
N TYR A 6 0.02 -28.20 -1.22
CA TYR A 6 0.74 -27.59 -0.09
C TYR A 6 1.60 -26.40 -0.53
N LEU A 7 2.36 -26.54 -1.62
CA LEU A 7 3.19 -25.46 -2.16
C LEU A 7 2.34 -24.26 -2.63
N GLU A 8 1.19 -24.51 -3.27
CA GLU A 8 0.28 -23.43 -3.69
C GLU A 8 -0.30 -22.68 -2.49
N ASN A 9 -0.74 -23.42 -1.47
CA ASN A 9 -1.27 -22.83 -0.23
C ASN A 9 -0.18 -22.08 0.54
N CYS A 10 1.03 -22.61 0.59
CA CYS A 10 2.20 -21.93 1.16
C CYS A 10 2.51 -20.64 0.39
N ARG A 11 2.55 -20.67 -0.95
CA ARG A 11 2.82 -19.48 -1.77
C ARG A 11 1.80 -18.35 -1.54
N LYS A 12 0.54 -18.70 -1.30
CA LYS A 12 -0.52 -17.71 -0.97
C LYS A 12 -0.46 -17.23 0.48
N SER A 13 0.21 -17.98 1.36
CA SER A 13 0.28 -17.66 2.78
C SER A 13 1.42 -16.69 3.08
N LYS A 14 1.05 -15.52 3.62
CA LYS A 14 1.99 -14.52 4.16
C LYS A 14 3.01 -15.15 5.11
N LYS A 15 2.55 -15.99 6.04
CA LYS A 15 3.40 -16.64 7.04
C LYS A 15 4.46 -17.54 6.40
N CYS A 16 4.07 -18.28 5.36
CA CYS A 16 5.00 -19.16 4.67
C CYS A 16 6.07 -18.37 3.91
N ARG A 17 5.67 -17.30 3.20
CA ARG A 17 6.60 -16.41 2.48
C ARG A 17 7.63 -15.77 3.41
N ILE A 18 7.19 -15.22 4.55
CA ILE A 18 8.09 -14.66 5.57
C ILE A 18 9.08 -15.70 6.09
N TRP A 19 8.60 -16.91 6.37
CA TRP A 19 9.44 -17.99 6.88
C TRP A 19 10.49 -18.43 5.85
N ILE A 20 10.11 -18.56 4.58
CA ILE A 20 11.03 -18.88 3.47
C ILE A 20 12.10 -17.80 3.32
N ILE A 21 11.70 -16.52 3.27
CA ILE A 21 12.65 -15.39 3.16
C ILE A 21 13.62 -15.40 4.35
N SER A 22 13.10 -15.64 5.56
CA SER A 22 13.92 -15.69 6.77
C SER A 22 14.96 -16.83 6.73
N ILE A 23 14.58 -18.03 6.29
CA ILE A 23 15.53 -19.15 6.12
C ILE A 23 16.58 -18.80 5.08
N LEU A 24 16.18 -18.22 3.95
CA LEU A 24 17.10 -17.85 2.89
C LEU A 24 18.13 -16.83 3.39
N MET A 25 17.72 -15.85 4.20
CA MET A 25 18.65 -14.90 4.83
C MET A 25 19.67 -15.59 5.75
N VAL A 26 19.24 -16.58 6.55
CA VAL A 26 20.16 -17.34 7.42
C VAL A 26 21.18 -18.11 6.58
N ILE A 27 20.76 -18.73 5.47
CA ILE A 27 21.68 -19.41 4.54
C ILE A 27 22.66 -18.41 3.93
N VAL A 28 22.20 -17.24 3.50
CA VAL A 28 23.08 -16.20 2.93
C VAL A 28 24.09 -15.71 3.97
N LEU A 29 23.67 -15.48 5.22
CA LEU A 29 24.59 -15.11 6.31
C LEU A 29 25.63 -16.20 6.58
N PHE A 30 25.22 -17.48 6.53
CA PHE A 30 26.15 -18.59 6.64
C PHE A 30 27.17 -18.57 5.50
N LEU A 31 26.74 -18.37 4.24
CA LEU A 31 27.64 -18.25 3.09
C LEU A 31 28.58 -17.03 3.18
N ILE A 32 28.13 -15.91 3.73
CA ILE A 32 28.96 -14.72 3.99
C ILE A 32 30.04 -15.05 5.01
N PHE A 33 29.68 -15.75 6.08
CA PHE A 33 30.62 -16.11 7.17
C PHE A 33 31.74 -17.03 6.69
N PHE A 34 31.44 -18.03 5.84
CA PHE A 34 32.43 -19.00 5.35
C PHE A 34 33.06 -18.62 4.00
N GLY A 35 32.40 -17.82 3.17
CA GLY A 35 32.81 -17.49 1.81
C GLY A 35 33.41 -16.09 1.66
N LYS A 36 34.73 -16.00 1.39
CA LYS A 36 35.44 -14.71 1.23
C LYS A 36 35.48 -14.15 -0.21
N LYS A 37 35.18 -14.96 -1.22
CA LYS A 37 35.35 -14.57 -2.65
C LYS A 37 34.14 -13.85 -3.26
N PHE A 38 32.94 -14.09 -2.73
CA PHE A 38 31.69 -13.51 -3.22
C PHE A 38 30.95 -12.68 -2.16
N THR A 39 31.63 -12.32 -1.07
CA THR A 39 31.04 -11.70 0.12
C THR A 39 30.28 -10.42 -0.23
N LEU A 40 30.83 -9.57 -1.11
CA LEU A 40 30.17 -8.33 -1.54
C LEU A 40 28.81 -8.59 -2.22
N PHE A 41 28.76 -9.55 -3.14
CA PHE A 41 27.52 -9.91 -3.83
C PHE A 41 26.50 -10.53 -2.87
N LEU A 42 26.96 -11.36 -1.93
CA LEU A 42 26.10 -11.93 -0.89
C LEU A 42 25.54 -10.86 0.05
N TRP A 43 26.29 -9.81 0.38
CA TRP A 43 25.78 -8.66 1.13
C TRP A 43 24.67 -7.91 0.37
N ILE A 44 24.83 -7.72 -0.94
CA ILE A 44 23.78 -7.10 -1.78
C ILE A 44 22.51 -7.95 -1.75
N ILE A 45 22.63 -9.27 -1.94
CA ILE A 45 21.49 -10.20 -1.85
C ILE A 45 20.85 -10.13 -0.46
N PHE A 46 21.66 -10.13 0.60
CA PHE A 46 21.16 -10.05 1.97
C PHE A 46 20.33 -8.79 2.20
N VAL A 47 20.82 -7.62 1.73
CA VAL A 47 20.08 -6.36 1.81
C VAL A 47 18.76 -6.44 1.05
N LEU A 48 18.75 -6.99 -0.17
CA LEU A 48 17.51 -7.14 -0.94
C LEU A 48 16.50 -8.06 -0.23
N LEU A 49 16.96 -9.14 0.39
CA LEU A 49 16.10 -10.04 1.17
C LEU A 49 15.58 -9.37 2.45
N ALA A 50 16.40 -8.57 3.12
CA ALA A 50 15.97 -7.81 4.30
C ALA A 50 14.89 -6.78 3.93
N VAL A 51 15.03 -6.10 2.80
CA VAL A 51 13.98 -5.21 2.26
C VAL A 51 12.70 -5.98 1.95
N ALA A 52 12.81 -7.13 1.26
CA ALA A 52 11.65 -7.98 0.97
C ALA A 52 10.95 -8.48 2.24
N LEU A 53 11.72 -8.88 3.26
CA LEU A 53 11.19 -9.30 4.55
C LEU A 53 10.48 -8.15 5.27
N GLY A 54 11.03 -6.92 5.20
CA GLY A 54 10.40 -5.73 5.73
C GLY A 54 9.05 -5.44 5.07
N LEU A 55 9.01 -5.40 3.74
CA LEU A 55 7.78 -5.14 2.98
C LEU A 55 6.70 -6.20 3.26
N GLU A 56 7.07 -7.48 3.22
CA GLU A 56 6.14 -8.58 3.52
C GLU A 56 5.72 -8.55 5.00
N GLY A 57 6.65 -8.29 5.93
CA GLY A 57 6.40 -8.25 7.37
C GLY A 57 5.37 -7.18 7.77
N PHE A 58 5.58 -5.96 7.30
CA PHE A 58 4.77 -4.80 7.66
C PHE A 58 3.44 -4.67 6.90
N ASN A 59 3.06 -5.65 6.05
CA ASN A 59 1.94 -5.52 5.10
C ASN A 59 2.04 -4.20 4.31
N TYR A 60 3.27 -3.77 4.01
CA TYR A 60 3.54 -2.45 3.49
C TYR A 60 3.65 -2.58 1.98
N ASP A 61 2.59 -2.23 1.29
CA ASP A 61 2.57 -2.21 -0.17
C ASP A 61 3.04 -0.82 -0.65
N VAL A 62 3.94 -0.79 -1.63
CA VAL A 62 4.58 0.43 -2.11
C VAL A 62 4.60 0.42 -3.63
N ASP A 63 4.10 1.50 -4.23
CA ASP A 63 4.25 1.72 -5.66
C ASP A 63 5.69 2.15 -5.94
N LEU A 64 6.49 1.23 -6.47
CA LEU A 64 7.90 1.46 -6.78
C LEU A 64 8.09 2.57 -7.83
N GLY A 65 7.13 2.75 -8.74
CA GLY A 65 7.16 3.82 -9.73
C GLY A 65 6.96 5.19 -9.08
N LYS A 66 6.00 5.29 -8.16
CA LYS A 66 5.77 6.50 -7.37
C LYS A 66 6.95 6.79 -6.44
N LEU A 67 7.51 5.76 -5.79
CA LEU A 67 8.68 5.91 -4.92
C LEU A 67 9.89 6.41 -5.68
N TRP A 68 10.09 5.92 -6.90
CA TRP A 68 11.14 6.40 -7.78
C TRP A 68 10.95 7.88 -8.18
N GLN A 69 9.71 8.30 -8.40
CA GLN A 69 9.38 9.68 -8.80
C GLN A 69 9.49 10.67 -7.65
N THR A 70 8.97 10.33 -6.48
CA THR A 70 8.85 11.27 -5.35
C THR A 70 9.99 11.13 -4.35
N GLY A 71 10.65 9.98 -4.29
CA GLY A 71 11.59 9.65 -3.22
C GLY A 71 10.94 9.54 -1.84
N ASN A 72 9.60 9.66 -1.75
CA ASN A 72 8.87 9.71 -0.49
C ASN A 72 8.05 8.42 -0.29
N TYR A 73 8.42 7.68 0.75
CA TYR A 73 7.79 6.42 1.13
C TYR A 73 6.31 6.56 1.53
N LYS A 74 5.91 7.69 2.16
CA LYS A 74 4.51 7.91 2.55
C LYS A 74 3.62 8.15 1.33
N GLU A 75 4.11 8.94 0.37
CA GLU A 75 3.39 9.24 -0.88
C GLU A 75 3.29 8.04 -1.83
N SER A 76 4.15 7.03 -1.62
CA SER A 76 4.21 5.84 -2.47
C SER A 76 3.49 4.65 -1.86
N ARG A 77 2.93 4.81 -0.65
CA ARG A 77 2.20 3.76 0.03
C ARG A 77 0.97 3.36 -0.77
N VAL A 78 0.68 2.07 -0.82
CA VAL A 78 -0.49 1.52 -1.50
C VAL A 78 -1.36 0.79 -0.48
N GLU A 79 -2.68 0.98 -0.55
CA GLU A 79 -3.64 0.13 0.14
C GLU A 79 -4.74 -0.29 -0.83
N SER A 80 -5.22 -1.53 -0.68
CA SER A 80 -6.36 -2.04 -1.44
C SER A 80 -7.57 -2.18 -0.53
N VAL A 81 -8.63 -1.44 -0.83
CA VAL A 81 -9.91 -1.50 -0.11
C VAL A 81 -10.97 -2.12 -1.00
N LYS A 82 -11.91 -2.87 -0.41
CA LYS A 82 -13.07 -3.38 -1.14
C LYS A 82 -14.24 -2.43 -0.98
N ASP A 83 -14.89 -2.08 -2.09
CA ASP A 83 -16.15 -1.37 -2.05
C ASP A 83 -17.32 -2.28 -1.66
N LYS A 84 -18.52 -1.68 -1.54
CA LYS A 84 -19.76 -2.40 -1.23
C LYS A 84 -20.19 -3.38 -2.34
N ASN A 85 -19.67 -3.22 -3.56
CA ASN A 85 -19.96 -4.05 -4.72
C ASN A 85 -18.92 -5.18 -4.89
N GLY A 86 -17.91 -5.25 -4.02
CA GLY A 86 -16.83 -6.24 -4.07
C GLY A 86 -15.66 -5.87 -5.00
N ASN A 87 -15.67 -4.68 -5.62
CA ASN A 87 -14.56 -4.18 -6.41
C ASN A 87 -13.38 -3.84 -5.51
N THR A 88 -12.17 -4.17 -5.96
CA THR A 88 -10.93 -3.79 -5.26
C THR A 88 -10.47 -2.43 -5.78
N ILE A 89 -10.42 -1.45 -4.89
CA ILE A 89 -9.96 -0.10 -5.17
C ILE A 89 -8.55 0.04 -4.61
N ARG A 90 -7.62 0.40 -5.48
CA ARG A 90 -6.25 0.71 -5.15
C ARG A 90 -6.12 2.19 -4.80
N LEU A 91 -5.70 2.44 -3.57
CA LEU A 91 -5.41 3.74 -2.98
C LEU A 91 -3.90 3.95 -2.95
N ILE A 92 -3.43 5.16 -3.21
CA ILE A 92 -2.00 5.50 -3.21
C ILE A 92 -1.79 6.78 -2.38
N GLY A 93 -0.67 6.84 -1.66
CA GLY A 93 -0.18 8.05 -1.00
C GLY A 93 -1.10 8.61 0.08
N GLU A 94 -1.40 9.90 -0.01
CA GLU A 94 -2.24 10.63 0.95
C GLU A 94 -3.68 10.10 1.02
N CYS A 95 -4.11 9.32 0.02
CA CYS A 95 -5.40 8.66 0.01
C CYS A 95 -5.39 7.34 0.82
N VAL A 96 -4.32 6.98 1.51
CA VAL A 96 -4.30 5.76 2.31
C VAL A 96 -4.97 5.98 3.69
N LYS A 97 -5.71 4.98 4.19
CA LYS A 97 -6.75 5.04 5.25
C LYS A 97 -6.36 5.71 6.59
N ALA A 98 -5.08 5.98 6.84
CA ALA A 98 -4.65 6.56 8.11
C ALA A 98 -4.94 8.06 8.24
N ASP A 99 -4.99 8.82 7.14
CA ASP A 99 -4.86 10.29 7.21
C ASP A 99 -6.01 11.10 6.58
N VAL A 100 -7.08 10.46 6.09
CA VAL A 100 -8.20 11.14 5.41
C VAL A 100 -9.52 10.91 6.15
N ASN A 101 -9.90 11.85 7.03
CA ASN A 101 -11.22 11.93 7.64
C ASN A 101 -11.57 13.39 7.95
N CYS A 102 -12.85 13.73 8.18
CA CYS A 102 -13.27 15.11 8.41
C CYS A 102 -12.64 15.80 9.64
N ASN A 103 -12.20 15.04 10.65
CA ASN A 103 -11.55 15.60 11.84
C ASN A 103 -10.11 16.06 11.56
N ASN A 104 -9.53 15.63 10.44
CA ASN A 104 -8.18 16.01 10.04
C ASN A 104 -8.14 17.38 9.33
N PHE A 105 -9.31 17.98 9.03
CA PHE A 105 -9.40 19.22 8.29
C PHE A 105 -9.99 20.34 9.14
N LYS A 106 -9.47 21.56 8.97
CA LYS A 106 -9.99 22.74 9.68
C LYS A 106 -11.14 23.41 8.92
N THR A 107 -11.17 23.24 7.61
CA THR A 107 -12.14 23.90 6.73
C THR A 107 -12.65 22.95 5.65
N ARG A 108 -13.83 23.26 5.11
CA ARG A 108 -14.42 22.53 4.00
C ARG A 108 -13.58 22.60 2.73
N GLY A 109 -13.00 23.76 2.43
CA GLY A 109 -12.15 23.93 1.24
C GLY A 109 -10.90 23.05 1.27
N GLU A 110 -10.33 22.83 2.46
CA GLU A 110 -9.21 21.90 2.65
C GLU A 110 -9.65 20.44 2.44
N ALA A 111 -10.76 20.04 3.05
CA ALA A 111 -11.32 18.70 2.90
C ALA A 111 -11.70 18.40 1.43
N GLN A 112 -12.30 19.38 0.74
CA GLN A 112 -12.71 19.23 -0.66
C GLN A 112 -11.52 19.02 -1.59
N LYS A 113 -10.42 19.77 -1.39
CA LYS A 113 -9.20 19.60 -2.20
C LYS A 113 -8.65 18.19 -2.07
N VAL A 114 -8.56 17.67 -0.85
CA VAL A 114 -8.07 16.30 -0.61
C VAL A 114 -9.03 15.27 -1.20
N TYR A 115 -10.34 15.47 -1.04
CA TYR A 115 -11.36 14.62 -1.65
C TYR A 115 -11.24 14.58 -3.17
N ASP A 116 -11.21 15.73 -3.85
CA ASP A 116 -11.11 15.83 -5.31
C ASP A 116 -9.80 15.20 -5.83
N ASN A 117 -8.68 15.46 -5.16
CA ASN A 117 -7.39 14.85 -5.49
C ASN A 117 -7.46 13.32 -5.39
N CYS A 118 -8.01 12.80 -4.31
CA CYS A 118 -8.15 11.36 -4.14
C CYS A 118 -9.10 10.73 -5.16
N MET A 119 -10.21 11.40 -5.52
CA MET A 119 -11.12 10.90 -6.54
C MET A 119 -10.43 10.82 -7.91
N ALA A 120 -9.62 11.81 -8.28
CA ALA A 120 -8.84 11.80 -9.51
C ALA A 120 -7.78 10.68 -9.52
N GLU A 121 -7.09 10.47 -8.39
CA GLU A 121 -6.07 9.43 -8.26
C GLU A 121 -6.68 8.02 -8.28
N ILE A 122 -7.84 7.83 -7.64
CA ILE A 122 -8.61 6.58 -7.71
C ILE A 122 -9.02 6.29 -9.16
N GLN A 123 -9.57 7.27 -9.88
CA GLN A 123 -9.97 7.10 -11.27
C GLN A 123 -8.79 6.67 -12.16
N LYS A 124 -7.62 7.31 -11.95
CA LYS A 124 -6.40 7.01 -12.71
C LYS A 124 -5.88 5.60 -12.45
N ASN A 125 -5.91 5.15 -11.20
CA ASN A 125 -5.33 3.87 -10.79
C ASN A 125 -6.33 2.70 -10.88
N ASN A 126 -7.63 2.99 -11.09
CA ASN A 126 -8.70 2.00 -11.13
C ASN A 126 -9.62 2.27 -12.33
N PRO A 127 -9.20 1.92 -13.57
CA PRO A 127 -9.94 2.27 -14.78
C PRO A 127 -11.34 1.61 -14.87
N THR A 128 -11.61 0.59 -14.05
CA THR A 128 -12.91 -0.08 -13.96
C THR A 128 -13.93 0.69 -13.13
N ILE A 129 -13.51 1.70 -12.37
CA ILE A 129 -14.40 2.58 -11.62
C ILE A 129 -14.86 3.70 -12.56
N THR A 130 -16.17 3.84 -12.73
CA THR A 130 -16.77 4.87 -13.60
C THR A 130 -17.11 6.15 -12.85
N ASP A 131 -17.36 6.06 -11.55
CA ASP A 131 -17.74 7.19 -10.70
C ASP A 131 -17.17 7.01 -9.28
N PRO A 132 -15.94 7.50 -9.03
CA PRO A 132 -15.25 7.27 -7.77
C PRO A 132 -15.91 8.02 -6.60
N LYS A 133 -16.64 9.11 -6.87
CA LYS A 133 -17.35 9.91 -5.86
C LYS A 133 -18.41 9.08 -5.12
N LYS A 134 -19.03 8.11 -5.81
CA LYS A 134 -20.01 7.21 -5.20
C LYS A 134 -19.42 6.19 -4.22
N LEU A 135 -18.11 6.00 -4.22
CA LEU A 135 -17.44 5.02 -3.36
C LEU A 135 -17.41 5.47 -1.91
N ASP A 136 -17.34 6.79 -1.66
CA ASP A 136 -17.21 7.42 -0.33
C ASP A 136 -16.31 6.61 0.62
N ILE A 137 -15.08 6.34 0.17
CA ILE A 137 -14.16 5.37 0.77
C ILE A 137 -13.82 5.72 2.23
N TYR A 138 -13.91 7.00 2.59
CA TYR A 138 -13.54 7.53 3.91
C TYR A 138 -14.70 8.17 4.68
N GLY A 139 -15.92 8.17 4.14
CA GLY A 139 -17.03 8.86 4.79
C GLY A 139 -16.86 10.38 4.80
N LEU A 140 -16.10 10.94 3.85
CA LEU A 140 -15.92 12.38 3.71
C LEU A 140 -17.19 13.02 3.14
N ASP A 141 -17.84 12.34 2.20
CA ASP A 141 -19.03 12.79 1.46
C ASP A 141 -20.12 11.73 1.65
N ARG A 142 -20.72 11.73 2.85
CA ARG A 142 -21.58 10.63 3.34
C ARG A 142 -22.89 10.50 2.58
N ASP A 143 -23.41 11.63 2.12
CA ASP A 143 -24.62 11.77 1.31
C ASP A 143 -24.34 11.75 -0.20
N LYS A 144 -23.05 11.79 -0.60
CA LYS A 144 -22.57 11.53 -1.96
C LYS A 144 -23.04 12.57 -2.96
N ASP A 145 -23.17 13.81 -2.52
CA ASP A 145 -23.55 14.94 -3.36
C ASP A 145 -22.33 15.61 -4.02
N GLY A 146 -21.13 15.16 -3.67
CA GLY A 146 -19.85 15.66 -4.16
C GLY A 146 -19.18 16.68 -3.23
N LEU A 147 -19.77 17.00 -2.09
CA LEU A 147 -19.26 17.96 -1.10
C LEU A 147 -18.70 17.24 0.13
N ALA A 148 -17.39 17.31 0.30
CA ALA A 148 -16.72 16.69 1.43
C ALA A 148 -16.91 17.50 2.73
N CYS A 149 -17.23 16.79 3.82
CA CYS A 149 -17.22 17.29 5.19
C CYS A 149 -18.03 18.57 5.38
N GLU A 150 -19.30 18.54 4.95
CA GLU A 150 -20.20 19.70 4.97
C GLU A 150 -20.42 20.31 6.36
N ASN A 151 -20.16 19.55 7.43
CA ASN A 151 -20.25 20.04 8.80
C ASN A 151 -19.08 20.96 9.20
N LEU A 152 -18.00 20.97 8.42
CA LEU A 152 -16.87 21.87 8.68
C LEU A 152 -17.20 23.32 8.29
N PRO A 153 -16.57 24.30 8.96
CA PRO A 153 -16.66 25.69 8.56
C PRO A 153 -16.28 25.84 7.09
N LYS A 154 -17.01 26.67 6.33
CA LYS A 154 -16.73 26.90 4.91
C LYS A 154 -15.30 27.42 4.64
N GLY A 155 -14.58 27.87 5.68
CA GLY A 155 -13.34 28.62 5.54
C GLY A 155 -13.64 30.00 4.97
N LYS A 156 -12.79 30.98 5.25
CA LYS A 156 -12.81 32.25 4.52
C LYS A 156 -11.97 32.10 3.26
#